data_AF-A0A5S3VRS8-F1
#
_entry.id   AF-A0A5S3VRS8-F1
#
_cell.length_a   1.000
_cell.length_b   1.000
_cell.length_c   1.000
_cell.angle_alpha   90.00
_cell.angle_beta   90.00
_cell.angle_gamma   90.00
#
_symmetry.space_group_name_H-M   'P 1'
#
loop_
_entity.id
_entity.type
_entity.pdbx_description
1 polymer ?
#
loop_
_entity_poly.entity_id
_entity_poly.type
_entity_poly.pdbx_seq_one_letter_code
_entity_poly.pdbx_strand_id
1 'polypeptide(L)'
;LFGLDKDMVRDVDGFAKEEFEGAWPLPLEKFHQHNCPSPYADTANSRPQKGGGFGGASNAAGFLSRFVRDEGQGWVHIDLAAAFQTSAT
;
A
#
# COMPACT_ATOMS: atom_id res chain seq x y z
N LEU A 1 -2.54 5.91 0.08
CA LEU A 1 -1.56 6.07 -1.02
C LEU A 1 -0.21 5.53 -0.55
N PHE A 2 0.38 4.59 -1.29
CA PHE A 2 1.63 3.92 -0.93
C PHE A 2 2.57 3.88 -2.13
N GLY A 3 3.88 4.00 -1.89
CA GLY A 3 4.91 3.83 -2.92
C GLY A 3 6.30 3.75 -2.29
N LEU A 4 7.17 2.98 -2.94
CA LEU A 4 8.60 2.96 -2.59
C LEU A 4 9.31 4.18 -3.19
N ASP A 5 8.88 4.61 -4.36
CA ASP A 5 9.26 5.88 -4.99
C ASP A 5 8.54 7.06 -4.33
N LYS A 6 9.28 7.86 -3.57
CA LYS A 6 8.72 8.97 -2.79
C LYS A 6 8.39 10.18 -3.65
N ASP A 7 9.11 10.37 -4.76
CA ASP A 7 8.82 11.46 -5.69
C ASP A 7 7.50 11.17 -6.40
N MET A 8 7.29 9.93 -6.87
CA MET A 8 6.02 9.52 -7.49
C MET A 8 4.84 9.64 -6.51
N VAL A 9 5.01 9.26 -5.24
CA VAL A 9 3.97 9.45 -4.22
C VAL A 9 3.63 10.92 -4.02
N ARG A 10 4.64 11.81 -4.01
CA ARG A 10 4.42 13.25 -3.87
C ARG A 10 3.68 13.83 -5.07
N ASP A 11 4.01 13.39 -6.27
CA ASP A 11 3.35 13.87 -7.49
C ASP A 11 1.86 13.47 -7.49
N VAL A 12 1.55 12.22 -7.16
CA VAL A 12 0.16 11.72 -7.06
C VAL A 12 -0.62 12.42 -5.95
N ASP A 13 0.00 12.69 -4.80
CA ASP A 13 -0.61 13.51 -3.74
C ASP A 13 -0.86 14.96 -4.20
N GLY A 14 0.00 15.50 -5.05
CA GLY A 14 -0.19 16.78 -5.73
C GLY A 14 -1.42 16.79 -6.63
N PHE A 15 -1.54 15.79 -7.52
CA PHE A 15 -2.71 15.67 -8.40
C PHE A 15 -4.02 15.50 -7.62
N ALA A 16 -4.02 14.69 -6.56
CA ALA A 16 -5.20 14.54 -5.71
C ALA A 16 -5.64 15.88 -5.10
N LYS A 17 -4.69 16.74 -4.70
CA LYS A 17 -5.02 18.09 -4.18
C LYS A 17 -5.58 19.01 -5.25
N GLU A 18 -5.04 18.97 -6.46
CA GLU A 18 -5.53 19.75 -7.61
C GLU A 18 -6.97 19.37 -7.98
N GLU A 19 -7.30 18.08 -7.88
CA GLU A 19 -8.62 17.52 -8.20
C GLU A 19 -9.57 17.45 -6.98
N PHE A 20 -9.18 18.00 -5.83
CA PHE A 20 -9.96 17.99 -4.60
C PHE A 20 -10.31 16.57 -4.08
N GLU A 21 -9.45 15.58 -4.33
CA GLU A 21 -9.58 14.22 -3.83
C GLU A 21 -8.83 14.00 -2.50
N GLY A 22 -9.46 13.27 -1.58
CA GLY A 22 -8.88 12.95 -0.28
C GLY A 22 -7.85 11.83 -0.34
N ALA A 23 -6.60 12.16 -0.64
CA ALA A 23 -5.47 11.23 -0.56
C ALA A 23 -4.66 11.43 0.74
N TRP A 24 -4.16 10.33 1.31
CA TRP A 24 -3.20 10.37 2.40
C TRP A 24 -2.06 9.37 2.16
N PRO A 25 -0.80 9.84 2.03
CA PRO A 25 0.36 8.97 1.99
C PRO A 25 0.51 8.19 3.30
N LEU A 26 0.65 6.87 3.20
CA LEU A 26 0.93 5.99 4.33
C LEU A 26 2.31 5.34 4.16
N PRO A 27 2.97 4.91 5.27
CA PRO A 27 4.30 4.34 5.19
C PRO A 27 4.34 3.07 4.35
N LEU A 28 5.27 3.05 3.39
CA LEU A 28 5.72 1.87 2.66
C LEU A 28 7.23 1.95 2.51
N GLU A 29 7.90 0.91 2.99
CA GLU A 29 9.36 0.76 3.00
C GLU A 29 9.71 -0.68 2.65
N LYS A 30 10.91 -0.93 2.13
CA LYS A 30 11.32 -2.27 1.66
C LYS A 30 11.12 -3.38 2.70
N PHE A 31 11.31 -3.09 3.99
CA PHE A 31 11.11 -4.07 5.05
C PHE A 31 9.67 -4.62 5.13
N HIS A 32 8.67 -3.88 4.64
CA HIS A 32 7.28 -4.34 4.61
C HIS A 32 7.08 -5.56 3.70
N GLN A 33 7.95 -5.80 2.73
CA GLN A 33 7.94 -6.99 1.87
C GLN A 33 8.12 -8.31 2.63
N HIS A 34 8.66 -8.24 3.85
CA HIS A 34 8.92 -9.38 4.71
C HIS A 34 7.89 -9.54 5.83
N ASN A 35 6.85 -8.70 5.86
CA ASN A 35 5.85 -8.74 6.92
C ASN A 35 4.80 -9.85 6.75
N CYS A 36 4.81 -10.60 5.65
CA CYS A 36 3.96 -11.78 5.44
C CYS A 36 4.83 -13.04 5.19
N PRO A 37 5.56 -13.55 6.20
CA PRO A 37 6.43 -14.70 6.01
C PRO A 37 5.62 -15.97 5.74
N SER A 38 6.19 -16.90 4.95
CA SER A 38 5.66 -18.25 4.77
C SER A 38 6.76 -19.29 5.05
N PRO A 39 6.47 -20.37 5.78
CA PRO A 39 7.42 -21.47 5.98
C PRO A 39 7.56 -22.40 4.76
N TYR A 40 6.67 -22.27 3.76
CA TYR A 40 6.61 -23.18 2.60
C TYR A 40 6.72 -22.47 1.24
N ALA A 41 6.79 -21.15 1.21
CA ALA A 41 6.84 -20.34 -0.01
C ALA A 41 7.61 -19.03 0.25
N ASP A 42 7.89 -18.26 -0.81
CA ASP A 42 8.65 -17.01 -0.70
C ASP A 42 7.96 -15.94 0.17
N THR A 43 6.62 -15.95 0.19
CA THR A 43 5.78 -15.05 1.01
C THR A 43 4.37 -15.64 1.14
N ALA A 44 3.69 -15.34 2.24
CA ALA A 44 2.25 -15.56 2.40
C ALA A 44 1.47 -14.35 1.85
N ASN A 45 0.18 -14.54 1.55
CA ASN A 45 -0.73 -13.46 1.15
C ASN A 45 -1.20 -12.59 2.33
N SER A 46 -1.12 -13.11 3.57
CA SER A 46 -1.42 -12.38 4.79
C SER A 46 -0.70 -12.98 5.99
N ARG A 47 -0.61 -12.24 7.11
CA ARG A 47 -0.20 -12.83 8.40
C ARG A 47 -1.23 -13.85 8.89
N PRO A 48 -0.83 -14.90 9.63
CA PRO A 48 -1.73 -15.84 10.29
C PRO A 48 -2.35 -15.23 11.56
N GLN A 49 -2.90 -14.02 11.44
CA GLN A 49 -3.59 -13.30 12.50
C GLN A 49 -4.86 -12.70 11.91
N LYS A 50 -6.00 -12.93 12.57
CA LYS A 50 -7.28 -12.34 12.14
C LYS A 50 -7.14 -10.81 12.13
N GLY A 51 -7.45 -10.20 10.98
CA GLY A 51 -7.27 -8.76 10.76
C GLY A 51 -5.85 -8.33 10.35
N GLY A 52 -4.94 -9.26 10.04
CA GLY A 52 -3.62 -8.95 9.46
C GLY A 52 -2.58 -8.36 10.42
N GLY A 53 -2.96 -8.11 11.68
CA GLY A 53 -2.11 -7.46 12.69
C GLY A 53 -1.95 -5.95 12.46
N PHE A 54 -1.01 -5.34 13.18
CA PHE A 54 -0.74 -3.91 13.02
C PHE A 54 -0.16 -3.60 11.63
N GLY A 55 -0.58 -2.46 11.07
CA GLY A 55 -0.10 -2.01 9.77
C GLY A 55 -0.60 -2.85 8.59
N GLY A 56 -1.82 -3.41 8.67
CA GLY A 56 -2.39 -4.27 7.63
C GLY A 56 -2.28 -3.72 6.20
N ALA A 57 -2.62 -2.45 5.99
CA ALA A 57 -2.51 -1.81 4.68
C ALA A 57 -1.05 -1.68 4.19
N SER A 58 -0.11 -1.28 5.05
CA SER A 58 1.32 -1.25 4.72
C SER A 58 1.89 -2.64 4.43
N ASN A 59 1.43 -3.68 5.13
CA ASN A 59 1.83 -5.06 4.88
C ASN A 59 1.30 -5.56 3.53
N ALA A 60 0.05 -5.24 3.19
CA ALA A 60 -0.53 -5.56 1.89
C ALA A 60 0.20 -4.83 0.75
N ALA A 61 0.47 -3.53 0.91
CA ALA A 61 1.26 -2.76 -0.05
C ALA A 61 2.70 -3.32 -0.18
N GLY A 62 3.31 -3.74 0.93
CA GLY A 62 4.58 -4.45 0.96
C GLY A 62 4.55 -5.74 0.15
N PHE A 63 3.51 -6.57 0.32
CA PHE A 63 3.31 -7.78 -0.47
C PHE A 63 3.21 -7.47 -1.98
N LEU A 64 2.39 -6.48 -2.37
CA LEU A 64 2.22 -6.09 -3.78
C LEU A 64 3.53 -5.59 -4.40
N SER A 65 4.35 -4.85 -3.63
CA SER A 65 5.60 -4.29 -4.13
C SER A 65 6.63 -5.34 -4.58
N ARG A 66 6.50 -6.60 -4.12
CA ARG A 66 7.37 -7.71 -4.54
C ARG A 66 7.22 -8.07 -6.02
N PHE A 67 6.09 -7.68 -6.63
CA PHE A 67 5.75 -8.01 -8.01
C PHE A 67 5.96 -6.84 -8.97
N VAL A 68 6.52 -5.74 -8.45
CA VAL A 68 6.80 -4.52 -9.21
C VAL A 68 8.27 -4.53 -9.58
N ARG A 69 8.57 -4.22 -10.85
CA ARG A 69 9.94 -4.19 -11.36
C ARG A 69 10.68 -2.95 -10.86
N ASP A 70 11.98 -2.89 -11.16
CA ASP A 70 12.82 -1.70 -10.96
C ASP A 70 12.77 -1.17 -9.51
N GLU A 71 12.73 -2.10 -8.55
CA GLU A 71 12.69 -1.82 -7.11
C GLU A 71 11.52 -0.90 -6.68
N GLY A 72 10.44 -0.87 -7.47
CA GLY A 72 9.25 -0.05 -7.20
C GLY A 72 9.31 1.38 -7.74
N GLN A 73 10.28 1.72 -8.59
CA GLN A 73 10.34 3.02 -9.25
C GLN A 73 9.12 3.27 -10.14
N GLY A 74 8.57 4.49 -10.10
CA GLY A 74 7.42 4.88 -10.91
C GLY A 74 6.10 4.17 -10.60
N TRP A 75 6.01 3.49 -9.45
CA TRP A 75 4.81 2.75 -9.04
C TRP A 75 4.18 3.30 -7.76
N VAL A 76 2.85 3.37 -7.77
CA VAL A 76 2.03 3.66 -6.59
C VAL A 76 0.90 2.65 -6.44
N HIS A 77 0.56 2.35 -5.19
CA HIS A 77 -0.64 1.62 -4.82
C HIS A 77 -1.61 2.57 -4.11
N ILE A 78 -2.83 2.67 -4.63
CA ILE A 78 -3.92 3.45 -4.04
C ILE A 78 -4.90 2.47 -3.41
N ASP A 79 -4.92 2.45 -2.08
CA ASP A 79 -5.95 1.77 -1.31
C ASP A 79 -7.17 2.69 -1.21
N LEU A 80 -8.26 2.33 -1.87
CA LEU A 80 -9.50 3.13 -1.99
C LEU A 80 -10.41 2.98 -0.76
N ALA A 81 -9.82 3.08 0.44
CA ALA A 81 -10.51 2.87 1.71
C ALA A 81 -11.72 3.81 1.94
N ALA A 82 -11.75 4.97 1.27
CA ALA A 82 -12.82 5.96 1.37
C ALA A 82 -13.76 6.00 0.14
N ALA A 83 -13.59 5.11 -0.85
CA ALA A 83 -14.33 5.19 -2.11
C ALA A 83 -15.76 4.64 -2.04
N PHE A 84 -16.13 3.98 -0.96
CA PHE A 84 -17.48 3.45 -0.77
C PHE A 84 -18.01 3.82 0.62
N GLN A 85 -19.22 4.35 0.66
CA GLN A 85 -19.93 4.65 1.90
C GLN A 85 -21.14 3.70 2.01
N THR A 86 -21.25 2.99 3.13
CA THR A 86 -22.36 2.04 3.36
C THR A 86 -23.67 2.73 3.72
N SER A 87 -23.60 3.96 4.24
CA SER A 87 -24.77 4.78 4.55
C SER A 87 -24.95 5.91 3.53
N ALA A 88 -26.16 6.10 3.01
CA ALA A 88 -26.46 7.19 2.08
C ALA A 88 -26.59 8.58 2.75
N THR A 89 -26.24 8.68 4.04
CA THR A 89 -26.49 9.83 4.92
C THR A 89 -25.20 10.53 5.29
#